data_AF-A0A930NS63-F1
#
_entry.id   AF-A0A930NS63-F1
#
_cell.length_a   1.000
_cell.length_b   1.000
_cell.length_c   1.000
_cell.angle_alpha   90.00
_cell.angle_beta   90.00
_cell.angle_gamma   90.00
#
_symmetry.space_group_name_H-M   'P 1'
#
loop_
_entity.id
_entity.type
_entity.pdbx_description
1 polymer ?
#
loop_
_entity_poly.entity_id
_entity_poly.type
_entity_poly.pdbx_seq_one_letter_code
_entity_poly.pdbx_strand_id
1 'polypeptide(L)'
;ILAYIKGALFGAFYPFLLINYLSEKKWLKTVLITAAYFLLFMIDMQKLTFFMPFALIALCFFIKRQRNAFNMRLHSTVMYLLSAASIGIINMKNEVLQLGAGFIVILRTTAVAGWLTQYYLRFFSVNDKPYTLYSHINIINLLTEYYPYADSLGKTVAYGSQNANANFLLTDGVAAAGIFGLLLIGLVFYILLHILNSISYRYRLSDLLVIFLPTLSYILNTSLFTTLLSNGLLILILLLGCTENPIDIRLNNNNNEQ
;
A
#
# COMPACT_ATOMS: atom_id res chain seq x y z
N ILE A 1 -2.87 -6.95 19.01
CA ILE A 1 -4.29 -7.11 18.58
C ILE A 1 -4.86 -5.80 18.01
N LEU A 2 -4.84 -4.69 18.75
CA LEU A 2 -5.38 -3.39 18.28
C LEU A 2 -4.82 -2.93 16.91
N ALA A 3 -3.51 -3.12 16.70
CA ALA A 3 -2.86 -2.78 15.42
C ALA A 3 -3.40 -3.60 14.22
N TYR A 4 -3.74 -4.88 14.43
CA TYR A 4 -4.28 -5.75 13.38
C TYR A 4 -5.71 -5.33 13.00
N ILE A 5 -6.55 -5.01 14.00
CA ILE A 5 -7.94 -4.54 13.77
C ILE A 5 -7.92 -3.22 12.99
N LYS A 6 -7.02 -2.32 13.37
CA LYS A 6 -6.85 -1.04 12.70
C LYS A 6 -6.41 -1.18 11.24
N GLY A 7 -5.42 -2.03 10.96
CA GLY A 7 -5.00 -2.28 9.60
C GLY A 7 -6.08 -2.97 8.76
N ALA A 8 -6.87 -3.87 9.37
CA ALA A 8 -8.05 -4.45 8.72
C ALA A 8 -9.10 -3.38 8.35
N LEU A 9 -9.40 -2.46 9.27
CA LEU A 9 -10.34 -1.36 9.04
C LEU A 9 -9.85 -0.45 7.91
N PHE A 10 -8.60 -0.01 8.01
CA PHE A 10 -8.01 0.94 7.06
C PHE A 10 -7.78 0.34 5.67
N GLY A 11 -7.27 -0.89 5.60
CA GLY A 11 -6.84 -1.54 4.36
C GLY A 11 -7.93 -2.31 3.63
N ALA A 12 -8.96 -2.81 4.33
CA ALA A 12 -10.00 -3.66 3.75
C ALA A 12 -11.41 -3.07 3.86
N PHE A 13 -11.90 -2.86 5.10
CA PHE A 13 -13.31 -2.54 5.32
C PHE A 13 -13.70 -1.14 4.83
N TYR A 14 -12.94 -0.12 5.22
CA TYR A 14 -13.26 1.25 4.83
C TYR A 14 -13.18 1.52 3.32
N PRO A 15 -12.15 1.06 2.57
CA PRO A 15 -12.11 1.28 1.13
C PRO A 15 -13.25 0.53 0.41
N PHE A 16 -13.58 -0.69 0.85
CA PHE A 16 -14.69 -1.47 0.31
C PHE A 16 -16.07 -0.82 0.58
N LEU A 17 -16.32 -0.33 1.80
CA LEU A 17 -17.59 0.33 2.12
C LEU A 17 -17.70 1.71 1.44
N LEU A 18 -16.60 2.45 1.36
CA LEU A 18 -16.56 3.77 0.72
C LEU A 18 -16.98 3.68 -0.74
N ILE A 19 -16.45 2.71 -1.49
CA ILE A 19 -16.76 2.58 -2.91
C ILE A 19 -18.21 2.15 -3.16
N ASN A 20 -18.74 1.28 -2.30
CA ASN A 20 -20.14 0.85 -2.36
C ASN A 20 -21.06 2.05 -2.12
N TYR A 21 -20.87 2.80 -1.03
CA TYR A 21 -21.74 3.95 -0.73
C TYR A 21 -21.59 5.12 -1.71
N LEU A 22 -20.39 5.35 -2.23
CA LEU A 22 -20.16 6.36 -3.27
C LEU A 22 -20.77 5.96 -4.61
N SER A 23 -20.91 4.67 -4.90
CA SER A 23 -21.61 4.16 -6.08
C SER A 23 -23.13 4.22 -5.93
N GLU A 24 -23.64 4.06 -4.72
CA GLU A 24 -25.07 4.22 -4.40
C GLU A 24 -25.52 5.67 -4.21
N LYS A 25 -24.61 6.66 -4.37
CA LYS A 25 -24.86 8.10 -4.10
C LYS A 25 -25.39 8.39 -2.69
N LYS A 26 -25.09 7.52 -1.71
CA LYS A 26 -25.53 7.68 -0.30
C LYS A 26 -24.56 8.57 0.47
N TRP A 27 -24.58 9.87 0.18
CA TRP A 27 -23.63 10.87 0.69
C TRP A 27 -23.47 10.86 2.22
N LEU A 28 -24.55 10.67 2.98
CA LEU A 28 -24.49 10.57 4.45
C LEU A 28 -23.59 9.41 4.94
N LYS A 29 -23.71 8.24 4.29
CA LYS A 29 -22.89 7.08 4.66
C LYS A 29 -21.44 7.26 4.23
N THR A 30 -21.18 7.93 3.11
CA THR A 30 -19.83 8.29 2.67
C THR A 30 -19.16 9.24 3.67
N VAL A 31 -19.87 10.28 4.13
CA VAL A 31 -19.36 11.21 5.15
C VAL A 31 -19.04 10.48 6.45
N LEU A 32 -19.88 9.54 6.86
CA LEU A 32 -19.65 8.72 8.05
C LEU A 32 -18.37 7.87 7.96
N ILE A 33 -18.08 7.26 6.80
CA ILE A 33 -16.82 6.52 6.60
C ILE A 33 -15.63 7.47 6.60
N THR A 34 -15.74 8.62 5.93
CA THR A 34 -14.66 9.63 5.94
C THR A 34 -14.37 10.12 7.36
N ALA A 35 -15.40 10.30 8.19
CA ALA A 35 -15.24 10.61 9.61
C ALA A 35 -14.58 9.44 10.37
N ALA A 36 -14.92 8.19 10.05
CA ALA A 36 -14.26 7.02 10.63
C ALA A 36 -12.77 6.92 10.28
N TYR A 37 -12.37 7.31 9.06
CA TYR A 37 -10.96 7.47 8.69
C TYR A 37 -10.27 8.56 9.52
N PHE A 38 -10.97 9.68 9.79
CA PHE A 38 -10.43 10.76 10.60
C PHE A 38 -10.23 10.33 12.06
N LEU A 39 -11.17 9.57 12.64
CA LEU A 39 -10.99 8.98 13.97
C LEU A 39 -9.80 8.00 14.01
N LEU A 40 -9.65 7.18 12.97
CA LEU A 40 -8.52 6.27 12.86
C LEU A 40 -7.19 7.04 12.75
N PHE A 41 -7.19 8.17 12.04
CA PHE A 41 -6.07 9.10 12.04
C PHE A 41 -5.77 9.70 13.42
N MET A 42 -6.77 10.06 14.22
CA MET A 42 -6.53 10.54 15.59
C MET A 42 -5.86 9.49 16.48
N ILE A 43 -6.09 8.19 16.19
CA ILE A 43 -5.47 7.08 16.93
C ILE A 43 -4.04 6.79 16.44
N ASP A 44 -3.76 6.91 15.13
CA ASP A 44 -2.46 6.57 14.54
C ASP A 44 -1.48 7.74 14.42
N MET A 45 -2.02 8.94 14.27
CA MET A 45 -1.30 10.17 13.92
C MET A 45 -0.50 10.06 12.60
N GLN A 46 -0.83 9.07 11.74
CA GLN A 46 -0.15 8.85 10.47
C GLN A 46 -0.73 9.71 9.34
N LYS A 47 0.10 10.48 8.64
CA LYS A 47 -0.34 11.31 7.51
C LYS A 47 -1.06 10.51 6.42
N LEU A 48 -0.63 9.26 6.19
CA LEU A 48 -1.23 8.37 5.19
C LEU A 48 -2.71 8.11 5.50
N THR A 49 -3.06 7.82 6.76
CA THR A 49 -4.45 7.51 7.13
C THR A 49 -5.39 8.70 6.95
N PHE A 50 -4.86 9.93 7.07
CA PHE A 50 -5.61 11.16 6.84
C PHE A 50 -5.87 11.43 5.35
N PHE A 51 -4.86 11.28 4.50
CA PHE A 51 -5.00 11.58 3.07
C PHE A 51 -5.73 10.49 2.27
N MET A 52 -5.78 9.26 2.79
CA MET A 52 -6.39 8.12 2.11
C MET A 52 -7.84 8.32 1.66
N PRO A 53 -8.81 8.73 2.50
CA PRO A 53 -10.19 8.91 2.06
C PRO A 53 -10.32 9.94 0.93
N PHE A 54 -9.55 11.03 0.98
CA PHE A 54 -9.54 12.04 -0.07
C PHE A 54 -8.96 11.48 -1.38
N ALA A 55 -7.87 10.71 -1.30
CA ALA A 55 -7.29 10.03 -2.45
C ALA A 55 -8.28 9.05 -3.10
N LEU A 56 -9.01 8.27 -2.29
CA LEU A 56 -10.02 7.32 -2.78
C LEU A 56 -11.21 8.02 -3.45
N ILE A 57 -11.73 9.09 -2.85
CA ILE A 57 -12.84 9.88 -3.42
C ILE A 57 -12.41 10.54 -4.73
N ALA A 58 -11.22 11.17 -4.76
CA ALA A 58 -10.67 11.78 -5.95
C ALA A 58 -10.51 10.74 -7.07
N LEU A 59 -9.89 9.60 -6.77
CA LEU A 59 -9.66 8.54 -7.75
C LEU A 59 -10.99 7.97 -8.27
N CYS A 60 -12.00 7.78 -7.40
CA CYS A 60 -13.32 7.35 -7.86
C CYS A 60 -14.00 8.38 -8.78
N PHE A 61 -13.90 9.68 -8.48
CA PHE A 61 -14.46 10.75 -9.32
C PHE A 61 -13.76 10.82 -10.68
N PHE A 62 -12.42 10.76 -10.69
CA PHE A 62 -11.62 10.77 -11.92
C PHE A 62 -11.94 9.55 -12.81
N ILE A 63 -12.06 8.36 -12.23
CA ILE A 63 -12.44 7.14 -12.96
C ILE A 63 -13.85 7.24 -13.55
N LYS A 64 -14.83 7.72 -12.77
CA LYS A 64 -16.21 7.87 -13.26
C LYS A 64 -16.32 8.90 -14.39
N ARG A 65 -15.47 9.93 -14.38
CA ARG A 65 -15.47 10.99 -15.40
C ARG A 65 -14.78 10.57 -16.71
N GLN A 66 -13.75 9.73 -16.67
CA GLN A 66 -13.01 9.30 -17.88
C GLN A 66 -12.59 7.82 -17.84
N ARG A 67 -13.58 6.91 -17.89
CA ARG A 67 -13.40 5.45 -17.79
C ARG A 67 -12.37 4.87 -18.78
N ASN A 68 -12.38 5.31 -20.04
CA ASN A 68 -11.53 4.74 -21.09
C ASN A 68 -10.11 5.35 -21.17
N ALA A 69 -9.94 6.63 -20.79
CA ALA A 69 -8.62 7.27 -20.84
C ALA A 69 -7.73 6.85 -19.66
N PHE A 70 -8.34 6.50 -18.52
CA PHE A 70 -7.64 6.19 -17.28
C PHE A 70 -6.76 4.94 -17.37
N ASN A 71 -7.27 3.85 -17.96
CA ASN A 71 -6.58 2.55 -17.92
C ASN A 71 -5.24 2.55 -18.70
N MET A 72 -5.13 3.31 -19.80
CA MET A 72 -3.89 3.36 -20.60
C MET A 72 -3.00 4.57 -20.31
N ARG A 73 -3.53 5.69 -19.79
CA ARG A 73 -2.75 6.93 -19.64
C ARG A 73 -2.29 7.22 -18.22
N LEU A 74 -2.74 6.48 -17.21
CA LEU A 74 -2.40 6.74 -15.81
C LEU A 74 -0.88 6.85 -15.56
N HIS A 75 -0.12 5.83 -15.97
CA HIS A 75 1.32 5.83 -15.78
C HIS A 75 1.98 7.04 -16.45
N SER A 76 1.59 7.31 -17.69
CA SER A 76 2.08 8.47 -18.45
C SER A 76 1.72 9.79 -17.75
N THR A 77 0.48 9.95 -17.25
CA THR A 77 0.06 11.16 -16.54
C THR A 77 0.82 11.39 -15.24
N VAL A 78 1.11 10.34 -14.48
CA VAL A 78 1.91 10.43 -13.24
C VAL A 78 3.34 10.82 -13.57
N MET A 79 3.94 10.24 -14.61
CA MET A 79 5.29 10.57 -15.05
C MET A 79 5.39 12.01 -15.56
N TYR A 80 4.41 12.48 -16.34
CA TYR A 80 4.35 13.88 -16.78
C TYR A 80 4.16 14.85 -15.62
N LEU A 81 3.33 14.50 -14.62
CA LEU A 81 3.14 15.33 -13.44
C LEU A 81 4.42 15.43 -12.61
N LEU A 82 5.14 14.33 -12.43
CA LEU A 82 6.42 14.30 -11.71
C LEU A 82 7.50 15.10 -12.44
N SER A 83 7.60 14.98 -13.76
CA SER A 83 8.57 15.75 -14.54
C SER A 83 8.23 17.24 -14.53
N ALA A 84 6.95 17.60 -14.71
CA ALA A 84 6.49 18.99 -14.62
C ALA A 84 6.74 19.59 -13.22
N ALA A 85 6.47 18.83 -12.15
CA ALA A 85 6.75 19.25 -10.78
C ALA A 85 8.25 19.46 -10.54
N SER A 86 9.09 18.57 -11.09
CA SER A 86 10.55 18.70 -10.97
C SER A 86 11.07 19.96 -11.67
N ILE A 87 10.57 20.25 -12.88
CA ILE A 87 10.91 21.48 -13.61
C ILE A 87 10.41 22.70 -12.83
N GLY A 88 9.20 22.65 -12.28
CA GLY A 88 8.65 23.73 -11.46
C GLY A 88 9.51 24.06 -10.25
N ILE A 89 10.00 23.03 -9.53
CA ILE A 89 10.87 23.20 -8.36
C ILE A 89 12.20 23.85 -8.73
N ILE A 90 12.83 23.43 -9.85
CA ILE A 90 14.12 24.00 -10.28
C ILE A 90 13.99 25.50 -10.61
N ASN A 91 12.84 25.94 -11.11
CA ASN A 91 12.60 27.35 -11.45
C ASN A 91 12.19 28.23 -10.25
N MET A 92 12.07 27.67 -9.05
CA MET A 92 11.75 28.45 -7.86
C MET A 92 12.97 29.26 -7.42
N LYS A 93 12.83 30.60 -7.36
CA LYS A 93 13.92 31.51 -6.96
C LYS A 93 14.18 31.54 -5.44
N ASN A 94 13.28 31.00 -4.63
CA ASN A 94 13.41 31.03 -3.18
C ASN A 94 14.03 29.72 -2.68
N GLU A 95 15.27 29.78 -2.22
CA GLU A 95 16.10 28.63 -1.86
C GLU A 95 15.46 27.73 -0.78
N VAL A 96 14.83 28.34 0.24
CA VAL A 96 14.20 27.58 1.34
C VAL A 96 13.02 26.76 0.84
N LEU A 97 12.18 27.35 -0.02
CA LEU A 97 11.02 26.67 -0.58
C LEU A 97 11.43 25.63 -1.62
N GLN A 98 12.45 25.93 -2.43
CA GLN A 98 13.01 25.00 -3.41
C GLN A 98 13.54 23.73 -2.72
N LEU A 99 14.32 23.90 -1.65
CA LEU A 99 14.89 22.81 -0.87
C LEU A 99 13.79 21.99 -0.18
N GLY A 100 12.82 22.65 0.46
CA GLY A 100 11.67 21.97 1.08
C GLY A 100 10.83 21.17 0.08
N ALA A 101 10.50 21.76 -1.08
CA ALA A 101 9.75 21.10 -2.13
C ALA A 101 10.55 19.94 -2.76
N GLY A 102 11.85 20.11 -2.97
CA GLY A 102 12.75 19.07 -3.45
C GLY A 102 12.79 17.85 -2.53
N PHE A 103 12.84 18.06 -1.21
CA PHE A 103 12.79 16.95 -0.24
C PHE A 103 11.45 16.20 -0.26
N ILE A 104 10.33 16.91 -0.38
CA ILE A 104 9.00 16.28 -0.35
C ILE A 104 8.68 15.58 -1.68
N VAL A 105 9.01 16.19 -2.80
CA VAL A 105 8.65 15.66 -4.12
C VAL A 105 9.73 14.71 -4.60
N ILE A 106 11.00 15.13 -4.71
CA ILE A 106 12.05 14.30 -5.31
C ILE A 106 12.55 13.25 -4.32
N LEU A 107 13.03 13.68 -3.14
CA LEU A 107 13.63 12.72 -2.20
C LEU A 107 12.59 11.67 -1.76
N ARG A 108 11.44 12.11 -1.24
CA ARG A 108 10.44 11.20 -0.64
C ARG A 108 9.69 10.32 -1.64
N THR A 109 9.49 10.74 -2.90
CA THR A 109 8.72 9.91 -3.86
C THR A 109 9.59 8.97 -4.67
N THR A 110 10.82 9.36 -5.05
CA THR A 110 11.67 8.53 -5.92
C THR A 110 12.95 8.06 -5.24
N ALA A 111 13.69 8.96 -4.59
CA ALA A 111 15.04 8.64 -4.13
C ALA A 111 15.08 7.74 -2.88
N VAL A 112 14.10 7.87 -1.97
CA VAL A 112 14.04 7.09 -0.72
C VAL A 112 14.05 5.59 -1.01
N ALA A 113 13.28 5.10 -1.99
CA ALA A 113 13.26 3.68 -2.33
C ALA A 113 14.65 3.17 -2.76
N GLY A 114 15.35 3.91 -3.63
CA GLY A 114 16.71 3.56 -4.06
C GLY A 114 17.72 3.65 -2.92
N TRP A 115 17.58 4.64 -2.04
CA TRP A 115 18.44 4.82 -0.89
C TRP A 115 18.31 3.68 0.13
N LEU A 116 17.09 3.21 0.42
CA LEU A 116 16.88 2.07 1.31
C LEU A 116 17.47 0.77 0.74
N THR A 117 17.38 0.54 -0.57
CA THR A 117 18.02 -0.61 -1.23
C THR A 117 19.52 -0.68 -0.88
N GLN A 118 20.21 0.46 -0.95
CA GLN A 118 21.64 0.54 -0.62
C GLN A 118 21.92 0.24 0.85
N TYR A 119 21.09 0.72 1.77
CA TYR A 119 21.23 0.40 3.19
C TYR A 119 21.12 -1.10 3.46
N TYR A 120 20.09 -1.75 2.91
CA TYR A 120 19.87 -3.18 3.11
C TYR A 120 20.98 -4.03 2.48
N LEU A 121 21.37 -3.73 1.24
CA LEU A 121 22.46 -4.46 0.57
C LEU A 121 23.80 -4.29 1.29
N ARG A 122 24.15 -3.08 1.73
CA ARG A 122 25.41 -2.86 2.46
C ARG A 122 25.40 -3.54 3.83
N PHE A 123 24.27 -3.52 4.52
CA PHE A 123 24.15 -4.14 5.83
C PHE A 123 24.29 -5.68 5.78
N PHE A 124 23.58 -6.32 4.85
CA PHE A 124 23.53 -7.79 4.77
C PHE A 124 24.60 -8.40 3.86
N SER A 125 25.00 -7.73 2.78
CA SER A 125 25.94 -8.30 1.79
C SER A 125 27.36 -7.79 1.90
N VAL A 126 27.59 -6.61 2.47
CA VAL A 126 28.95 -6.03 2.60
C VAL A 126 29.49 -6.19 4.01
N ASN A 127 28.64 -6.09 5.03
CA ASN A 127 29.04 -6.22 6.43
C ASN A 127 28.80 -7.62 7.01
N ASP A 128 28.43 -8.60 6.18
CA ASP A 128 28.20 -10.01 6.51
C ASP A 128 27.38 -10.23 7.79
N LYS A 129 26.37 -9.37 8.00
CA LYS A 129 25.47 -9.48 9.15
C LYS A 129 24.51 -10.66 8.95
N PRO A 130 24.13 -11.38 10.04
CA PRO A 130 23.31 -12.58 9.94
C PRO A 130 21.94 -12.26 9.35
N TYR A 131 21.50 -13.06 8.38
CA TYR A 131 20.16 -12.93 7.82
C TYR A 131 19.10 -13.25 8.88
N THR A 132 17.90 -12.67 8.73
CA THR A 132 16.81 -12.89 9.69
C THR A 132 16.12 -14.24 9.51
N LEU A 133 16.26 -14.93 8.37
CA LEU A 133 15.54 -16.17 8.07
C LEU A 133 14.03 -16.06 8.34
N TYR A 134 13.43 -14.93 7.96
CA TYR A 134 12.00 -14.60 8.17
C TYR A 134 11.57 -14.42 9.64
N SER A 135 12.47 -14.53 10.61
CA SER A 135 12.16 -14.29 12.03
C SER A 135 11.80 -12.85 12.36
N HIS A 136 11.92 -11.89 11.42
CA HIS A 136 11.35 -10.55 11.59
C HIS A 136 9.81 -10.54 11.55
N ILE A 137 9.19 -11.64 11.13
CA ILE A 137 7.74 -11.85 11.21
C ILE A 137 7.41 -12.41 12.59
N ASN A 138 6.58 -11.72 13.36
CA ASN A 138 6.25 -12.10 14.75
C ASN A 138 5.80 -13.57 14.90
N ILE A 139 5.07 -14.11 13.92
CA ILE A 139 4.61 -15.51 13.95
C ILE A 139 5.78 -16.49 13.85
N ILE A 140 6.74 -16.18 12.97
CA ILE A 140 7.92 -17.03 12.76
C ILE A 140 8.90 -16.87 13.92
N ASN A 141 9.05 -15.65 14.46
CA ASN A 141 9.86 -15.43 15.65
C ASN A 141 9.34 -16.23 16.85
N LEU A 142 8.01 -16.30 17.02
CA LEU A 142 7.41 -17.07 18.10
C LEU A 142 7.67 -18.58 17.97
N LEU A 143 7.89 -19.08 16.75
CA LEU A 143 8.19 -20.49 16.50
C LEU A 143 9.70 -20.81 16.56
N THR A 144 10.54 -19.88 16.12
CA THR A 144 11.99 -20.11 15.93
C THR A 144 12.86 -19.47 17.00
N GLU A 145 12.38 -18.44 17.69
CA GLU A 145 13.10 -17.58 18.65
C GLU A 145 14.47 -17.09 18.15
N TYR A 146 14.69 -17.14 16.83
CA TYR A 146 16.02 -16.99 16.21
C TYR A 146 16.37 -15.53 15.90
N TYR A 147 15.47 -14.57 16.11
CA TYR A 147 15.66 -13.21 15.62
C TYR A 147 16.99 -12.60 16.15
N PRO A 148 17.99 -12.36 15.27
CA PRO A 148 19.37 -12.11 15.71
C PRO A 148 19.62 -10.65 16.11
N TYR A 149 18.57 -9.83 16.21
CA TYR A 149 18.64 -8.40 16.44
C TYR A 149 17.77 -7.97 17.63
N ALA A 150 18.22 -6.99 18.41
CA ALA A 150 17.46 -6.50 19.57
C ALA A 150 16.34 -5.51 19.19
N ASP A 151 16.47 -4.85 18.04
CA ASP A 151 15.55 -3.81 17.56
C ASP A 151 14.77 -4.26 16.31
N SER A 152 13.73 -3.49 15.95
CA SER A 152 13.01 -3.69 14.69
C SER A 152 13.95 -3.61 13.49
N LEU A 153 13.79 -4.49 12.51
CA LEU A 153 14.66 -4.62 11.33
C LEU A 153 15.05 -3.28 10.68
N GLY A 154 14.07 -2.40 10.45
CA GLY A 154 14.33 -1.09 9.84
C GLY A 154 15.21 -0.17 10.68
N LYS A 155 15.19 -0.26 12.01
CA LYS A 155 16.13 0.45 12.89
C LYS A 155 17.51 -0.16 12.84
N THR A 156 17.60 -1.49 12.87
CA THR A 156 18.87 -2.22 12.84
C THR A 156 19.66 -1.91 11.58
N VAL A 157 19.00 -1.93 10.41
CA VAL A 157 19.63 -1.64 9.12
C VAL A 157 20.08 -0.17 9.01
N ALA A 158 19.41 0.73 9.73
CA ALA A 158 19.78 2.13 9.83
C ALA A 158 20.73 2.45 11.01
N TYR A 159 21.32 1.44 11.64
CA TYR A 159 22.22 1.58 12.79
C TYR A 159 21.60 2.39 13.95
N GLY A 160 20.30 2.21 14.21
CA GLY A 160 19.57 2.85 15.30
C GLY A 160 19.13 4.29 15.04
N SER A 161 19.49 4.88 13.89
CA SER A 161 19.18 6.28 13.59
C SER A 161 17.69 6.51 13.26
N GLN A 162 17.10 5.66 12.43
CA GLN A 162 15.74 5.82 11.91
C GLN A 162 15.11 4.46 11.60
N ASN A 163 13.77 4.40 11.54
CA ASN A 163 13.10 3.17 11.09
C ASN A 163 13.06 3.13 9.55
N ALA A 164 14.07 2.51 8.92
CA ALA A 164 14.17 2.34 7.48
C ALA A 164 13.30 1.17 6.99
N ASN A 165 11.98 1.34 7.06
CA ASN A 165 11.03 0.39 6.48
C ASN A 165 11.16 0.41 4.95
N ALA A 166 11.51 -0.76 4.38
CA ALA A 166 11.67 -0.94 2.96
C ALA A 166 10.53 -1.78 2.37
N ASN A 167 10.54 -1.92 1.04
CA ASN A 167 9.63 -2.80 0.32
C ASN A 167 9.82 -4.28 0.72
N PHE A 168 8.86 -5.12 0.31
CA PHE A 168 8.90 -6.55 0.59
C PHE A 168 10.11 -7.28 -0.01
N LEU A 169 10.62 -6.83 -1.17
CA LEU A 169 11.80 -7.44 -1.79
C LEU A 169 13.06 -7.29 -0.92
N LEU A 170 13.20 -6.18 -0.22
CA LEU A 170 14.34 -5.92 0.66
C LEU A 170 14.15 -6.54 2.04
N THR A 171 12.94 -6.47 2.59
CA THR A 171 12.64 -6.97 3.94
C THR A 171 12.43 -8.49 3.99
N ASP A 172 11.61 -9.04 3.11
CA ASP A 172 11.31 -10.49 3.04
C ASP A 172 12.20 -11.23 2.03
N GLY A 173 12.94 -10.51 1.18
CA GLY A 173 13.90 -11.11 0.26
C GLY A 173 15.32 -11.02 0.79
N VAL A 174 15.96 -9.86 0.60
CA VAL A 174 17.38 -9.63 0.92
C VAL A 174 17.69 -9.86 2.40
N ALA A 175 16.92 -9.26 3.31
CA ALA A 175 17.16 -9.41 4.75
C ALA A 175 16.86 -10.84 5.26
N ALA A 176 15.92 -11.54 4.62
CA ALA A 176 15.53 -12.88 5.04
C ALA A 176 16.57 -13.94 4.67
N ALA A 177 17.04 -13.95 3.42
CA ALA A 177 18.00 -14.96 2.93
C ALA A 177 18.77 -14.49 1.67
N GLY A 178 19.04 -13.19 1.54
CA GLY A 178 19.77 -12.64 0.41
C GLY A 178 19.09 -12.91 -0.94
N ILE A 179 19.85 -13.45 -1.90
CA ILE A 179 19.36 -13.74 -3.25
C ILE A 179 18.32 -14.87 -3.28
N PHE A 180 18.47 -15.89 -2.42
CA PHE A 180 17.51 -16.98 -2.33
C PHE A 180 16.17 -16.51 -1.76
N GLY A 181 16.22 -15.64 -0.74
CA GLY A 181 15.02 -14.99 -0.21
C GLY A 181 14.30 -14.15 -1.27
N LEU A 182 15.05 -13.42 -2.11
CA LEU A 182 14.49 -12.62 -3.21
C LEU A 182 13.72 -13.49 -4.21
N LEU A 183 14.26 -14.64 -4.60
CA LEU A 183 13.58 -15.58 -5.50
C LEU A 183 12.33 -16.18 -4.87
N LEU A 184 12.43 -16.59 -3.60
CA LEU A 184 11.31 -17.18 -2.85
C LEU A 184 10.18 -16.18 -2.72
N ILE A 185 10.45 -14.95 -2.28
CA ILE A 185 9.40 -13.95 -2.11
C ILE A 185 8.80 -13.50 -3.45
N GLY A 186 9.59 -13.52 -4.52
CA GLY A 186 9.09 -13.30 -5.89
C GLY A 186 8.06 -14.36 -6.30
N LEU A 187 8.34 -15.63 -6.01
CA LEU A 187 7.40 -16.73 -6.26
C LEU A 187 6.12 -16.61 -5.41
N VAL A 188 6.26 -16.30 -4.12
CA VAL A 188 5.11 -16.08 -3.22
C VAL A 188 4.25 -14.91 -3.72
N PHE A 189 4.87 -13.81 -4.14
CA PHE A 189 4.17 -12.66 -4.69
C PHE A 189 3.46 -13.00 -6.01
N TYR A 190 4.08 -13.81 -6.87
CA TYR A 190 3.44 -14.31 -8.09
C TYR A 190 2.17 -15.12 -7.79
N ILE A 191 2.24 -16.05 -6.84
CA ILE A 191 1.08 -16.84 -6.41
C ILE A 191 -0.03 -15.94 -5.85
N LEU A 192 0.34 -14.94 -5.03
CA LEU A 192 -0.59 -13.96 -4.48
C LEU A 192 -1.30 -13.17 -5.60
N LEU A 193 -0.55 -12.68 -6.59
CA LEU A 193 -1.11 -11.99 -7.75
C LEU A 193 -2.03 -12.89 -8.57
N HIS A 194 -1.70 -14.17 -8.71
CA HIS A 194 -2.56 -15.14 -9.41
C HIS A 194 -3.91 -15.30 -8.70
N ILE A 195 -3.91 -15.48 -7.37
CA ILE A 195 -5.13 -15.56 -6.55
C ILE A 195 -5.95 -14.27 -6.69
N LEU A 196 -5.29 -13.11 -6.59
CA LEU A 196 -5.95 -11.82 -6.74
C LEU A 196 -6.57 -11.65 -8.13
N ASN A 197 -5.90 -12.12 -9.19
CA ASN A 197 -6.42 -12.05 -10.55
C ASN A 197 -7.67 -12.92 -10.72
N SER A 198 -7.67 -14.13 -10.17
CA SER A 198 -8.84 -15.03 -10.18
C SER A 198 -10.06 -14.38 -9.51
N ILE A 199 -9.87 -13.73 -8.36
CA ILE A 199 -10.95 -13.03 -7.64
C ILE A 199 -11.38 -11.76 -8.41
N SER A 200 -10.42 -11.05 -8.99
CA SER A 200 -10.64 -9.80 -9.72
C SER A 200 -11.54 -9.97 -10.95
N TYR A 201 -11.59 -11.15 -11.57
CA TYR A 201 -12.44 -11.41 -12.74
C TYR A 201 -13.93 -11.14 -12.46
N ARG A 202 -14.37 -11.22 -11.20
CA ARG A 202 -15.75 -10.99 -10.78
C ARG A 202 -16.12 -9.50 -10.65
N TYR A 203 -15.15 -8.61 -10.71
CA TYR A 203 -15.33 -7.19 -10.40
C TYR A 203 -14.88 -6.29 -11.54
N ARG A 204 -15.39 -5.05 -11.56
CA ARG A 204 -14.93 -4.04 -12.51
C ARG A 204 -13.53 -3.56 -12.12
N LEU A 205 -12.61 -3.52 -13.08
CA LEU A 205 -11.23 -3.05 -12.88
C LEU A 205 -11.17 -1.67 -12.19
N SER A 206 -12.09 -0.77 -12.55
CA SER A 206 -12.23 0.57 -11.94
C SER A 206 -12.36 0.53 -10.42
N ASP A 207 -13.12 -0.43 -9.93
CA ASP A 207 -13.54 -0.48 -8.54
C ASP A 207 -12.46 -1.18 -7.71
N LEU A 208 -11.84 -2.21 -8.30
CA LEU A 208 -10.67 -2.87 -7.74
C LEU A 208 -9.48 -1.92 -7.56
N LEU A 209 -9.21 -1.03 -8.53
CA LEU A 209 -8.10 -0.07 -8.43
C LEU A 209 -8.25 0.86 -7.22
N VAL A 210 -9.47 1.29 -6.91
CA VAL A 210 -9.76 2.12 -5.73
C VAL A 210 -9.63 1.28 -4.45
N ILE A 211 -10.23 0.09 -4.42
CA ILE A 211 -10.25 -0.78 -3.24
C ILE A 211 -8.84 -1.22 -2.84
N PHE A 212 -7.98 -1.57 -3.81
CA PHE A 212 -6.61 -2.03 -3.54
C PHE A 212 -5.60 -0.90 -3.31
N LEU A 213 -5.97 0.37 -3.50
CA LEU A 213 -5.05 1.51 -3.35
C LEU A 213 -4.34 1.57 -1.98
N PRO A 214 -5.02 1.41 -0.82
CA PRO A 214 -4.34 1.44 0.48
C PRO A 214 -3.42 0.23 0.66
N THR A 215 -3.86 -0.97 0.26
CA THR A 215 -3.04 -2.18 0.34
C THR A 215 -1.80 -2.10 -0.54
N LEU A 216 -1.92 -1.52 -1.74
CA LEU A 216 -0.80 -1.31 -2.65
C LEU A 216 0.23 -0.35 -2.04
N SER A 217 -0.24 0.72 -1.38
CA SER A 217 0.64 1.65 -0.67
C SER A 217 1.45 0.94 0.42
N TYR A 218 0.86 0.00 1.15
CA TYR A 218 1.61 -0.78 2.14
C TYR A 218 2.58 -1.78 1.51
N ILE A 219 2.21 -2.47 0.43
CA ILE A 219 3.10 -3.46 -0.22
C ILE A 219 4.40 -2.79 -0.67
N LEU A 220 4.31 -1.54 -1.14
CA LEU A 220 5.46 -0.78 -1.59
C LEU A 220 6.36 -0.26 -0.46
N ASN A 221 5.85 -0.16 0.77
CA ASN A 221 6.55 0.48 1.89
C ASN A 221 6.85 -0.45 3.08
N THR A 222 6.34 -1.68 3.06
CA THR A 222 6.47 -2.64 4.17
C THR A 222 6.60 -4.07 3.65
N SER A 223 6.86 -5.02 4.56
CA SER A 223 6.97 -6.43 4.22
C SER A 223 5.64 -7.01 3.71
N LEU A 224 5.71 -7.99 2.81
CA LEU A 224 4.53 -8.65 2.23
C LEU A 224 3.72 -9.34 3.32
N PHE A 225 4.38 -10.05 4.24
CA PHE A 225 3.69 -10.73 5.33
C PHE A 225 3.01 -9.75 6.28
N THR A 226 3.64 -8.61 6.60
CA THR A 226 2.95 -7.55 7.35
C THR A 226 1.77 -6.97 6.58
N THR A 227 1.85 -6.85 5.25
CA THR A 227 0.70 -6.36 4.49
C THR A 227 -0.46 -7.33 4.47
N LEU A 228 -0.15 -8.62 4.36
CA LEU A 228 -1.13 -9.69 4.32
C LEU A 228 -1.86 -9.83 5.65
N LEU A 229 -1.10 -9.89 6.75
CA LEU A 229 -1.63 -10.20 8.08
C LEU A 229 -2.08 -8.95 8.84
N SER A 230 -1.30 -7.87 8.78
CA SER A 230 -1.49 -6.69 9.64
C SER A 230 -2.22 -5.56 8.93
N ASN A 231 -1.94 -5.30 7.66
CA ASN A 231 -2.54 -4.18 6.91
C ASN A 231 -3.83 -4.56 6.15
N GLY A 232 -4.41 -5.71 6.46
CA GLY A 232 -5.76 -6.08 6.04
C GLY A 232 -5.89 -6.68 4.64
N LEU A 233 -4.81 -6.91 3.88
CA LEU A 233 -4.91 -7.49 2.54
C LEU A 233 -5.58 -8.87 2.54
N LEU A 234 -5.30 -9.73 3.52
CA LEU A 234 -5.96 -11.03 3.64
C LEU A 234 -7.47 -10.89 3.88
N ILE A 235 -7.86 -9.95 4.74
CA ILE A 235 -9.26 -9.66 5.05
C ILE A 235 -9.96 -9.09 3.82
N LEU A 236 -9.26 -8.28 3.02
CA LEU A 236 -9.76 -7.77 1.76
C LEU A 236 -10.00 -8.90 0.76
N ILE A 237 -9.05 -9.84 0.62
CA ILE A 237 -9.19 -11.04 -0.22
C ILE A 237 -10.40 -11.87 0.23
N LEU A 238 -10.57 -12.09 1.53
CA LEU A 238 -11.73 -12.81 2.08
C LEU A 238 -13.04 -12.07 1.83
N LEU A 239 -13.08 -10.74 2.00
CA LEU A 239 -14.25 -9.92 1.71
C LEU A 239 -14.65 -10.03 0.23
N LEU A 240 -13.70 -9.91 -0.70
CA LEU A 240 -13.97 -10.05 -2.13
C LEU A 240 -14.28 -11.52 -2.53
N GLY A 241 -13.75 -12.50 -1.80
CA GLY A 241 -14.07 -13.91 -2.04
C GLY A 241 -15.50 -14.26 -1.63
N CYS A 242 -15.88 -13.86 -0.41
CA CYS A 242 -17.15 -14.22 0.22
C CYS A 242 -18.33 -13.33 -0.18
N THR A 243 -18.09 -12.10 -0.63
CA THR A 243 -19.19 -11.23 -1.07
C THR A 243 -19.60 -11.60 -2.50
N GLU A 244 -20.78 -12.20 -2.64
CA GLU A 244 -21.48 -12.16 -3.92
C GLU A 244 -21.76 -10.71 -4.27
N ASN A 245 -21.48 -10.39 -5.52
CA ASN A 245 -21.40 -9.03 -6.01
C ASN A 245 -22.73 -8.27 -5.75
N PRO A 246 -22.76 -7.22 -4.90
CA PRO A 246 -23.95 -6.38 -4.77
C PRO A 246 -24.27 -5.61 -6.08
N ILE A 247 -23.38 -5.69 -7.08
CA ILE A 247 -23.52 -5.04 -8.38
C ILE A 247 -24.10 -6.01 -9.45
N ASP A 248 -23.88 -7.33 -9.37
CA ASP A 248 -24.59 -8.29 -10.26
C ASP A 248 -26.08 -8.34 -9.92
N ILE A 249 -26.42 -8.29 -8.63
CA ILE A 249 -27.81 -8.18 -8.19
C ILE A 249 -28.48 -6.93 -8.80
N ARG A 250 -27.73 -5.83 -8.98
CA ARG A 250 -28.25 -4.59 -9.57
C ARG A 250 -28.35 -4.60 -11.09
N LEU A 251 -27.43 -5.25 -11.80
CA LEU A 251 -27.57 -5.47 -13.25
C LEU A 251 -28.76 -6.38 -13.55
N ASN A 252 -28.99 -7.41 -12.73
CA ASN A 252 -30.19 -8.25 -12.84
C ASN A 252 -31.47 -7.50 -12.47
N ASN A 253 -31.47 -6.68 -11.40
CA ASN A 253 -32.68 -5.95 -11.02
C ASN A 253 -33.05 -4.85 -12.02
N ASN A 254 -32.09 -4.14 -12.61
CA ASN A 254 -32.37 -3.15 -13.65
C ASN A 254 -32.87 -3.78 -14.97
N ASN A 255 -32.50 -5.03 -15.26
CA ASN A 255 -33.01 -5.77 -16.42
C ASN A 255 -34.40 -6.40 -16.17
N ASN A 256 -34.80 -6.56 -14.91
CA ASN A 256 -36.13 -7.06 -14.52
C ASN A 256 -37.17 -5.94 -14.34
N GLU A 257 -36.75 -4.67 -14.38
CA GLU A 257 -37.61 -3.47 -14.33
C GLU A 257 -37.79 -2.80 -15.71
N GLN A 258 -37.29 -3.41 -16.79
CA GLN A 258 -37.61 -3.06 -18.19
C GLN A 258 -38.58 -4.06 -18.79
#